data_AF-A0A915E483-F1
#
_entry.id   AF-A0A915E483-F1
#
_cell.length_a   1.000
_cell.length_b   1.000
_cell.length_c   1.000
_cell.angle_alpha   90.00
_cell.angle_beta   90.00
_cell.angle_gamma   90.00
#
_symmetry.space_group_name_H-M   'P 1'
#
loop_
_entity.id
_entity.type
_entity.pdbx_description
1 polymer ?
#
loop_
_entity_poly.entity_id
_entity_poly.type
_entity_poly.pdbx_seq_one_letter_code
_entity_poly.pdbx_strand_id
1 'polypeptide(L)'
;MMSSICKRKYSRGRYRRGSSQWVFGGVERGVGAFLIPYFTCSFFIGFPMLYMELSLGQFCRVGPAVVVYGRVRPFLQGIGWIMVNMALIVSLYYNMIVGWTIIYLYKIVTGQAYQWSSCINQFNTPYCTSSLEDDRCTRELEGSLAIARLQSNSSISAFISTGLAI
;
A
#
# COMPACT_ATOMS: atom_id res chain seq x y z
N MET A 1 25.12 -10.39 -20.66
CA MET A 1 24.26 -11.50 -21.14
C MET A 1 22.86 -11.21 -20.61
N MET A 2 21.97 -10.64 -21.44
CA MET A 2 20.63 -10.22 -21.00
C MET A 2 19.85 -11.44 -20.49
N SER A 3 19.22 -11.35 -19.31
CA SER A 3 18.34 -12.40 -18.81
C SER A 3 17.23 -12.66 -19.83
N SER A 4 17.05 -13.93 -20.24
CA SER A 4 16.07 -14.35 -21.26
C SER A 4 14.62 -13.94 -20.93
N ILE A 5 14.35 -13.63 -19.67
CA ILE A 5 13.08 -13.13 -19.13
C ILE A 5 12.82 -11.68 -19.55
N CYS A 6 13.87 -10.84 -19.60
CA CYS A 6 13.81 -9.43 -19.94
C CYS A 6 13.34 -9.21 -21.40
N LYS A 7 13.98 -9.91 -22.34
CA LYS A 7 13.59 -9.87 -23.77
C LYS A 7 12.14 -10.32 -24.00
N ARG A 8 11.66 -11.33 -23.27
CA ARG A 8 10.27 -11.82 -23.39
C ARG A 8 9.24 -10.82 -22.85
N LYS A 9 9.54 -10.10 -21.76
CA LYS A 9 8.64 -9.09 -21.18
C LYS A 9 8.61 -7.81 -22.04
N TYR A 10 9.76 -7.33 -22.53
CA TYR A 10 9.84 -6.16 -23.42
C TYR A 10 9.04 -6.38 -24.73
N SER A 11 9.22 -7.54 -25.37
CA SER A 11 8.51 -7.89 -26.63
C SER A 11 6.99 -7.92 -26.51
N ARG A 12 6.43 -8.08 -25.30
CA ARG A 12 4.97 -8.11 -25.08
C ARG A 12 4.35 -6.75 -24.75
N GLY A 13 5.12 -5.65 -24.75
CA GLY A 13 4.58 -4.28 -24.61
C GLY A 13 3.75 -4.02 -23.35
N ARG A 14 3.85 -4.88 -22.32
CA ARG A 14 3.00 -4.82 -21.12
C ARG A 14 3.59 -3.98 -20.00
N TYR A 15 4.21 -2.85 -20.33
CA TYR A 15 4.58 -1.85 -19.33
C TYR A 15 3.38 -0.93 -19.03
N ARG A 16 2.38 -1.47 -18.33
CA ARG A 16 1.34 -0.62 -17.72
C ARG A 16 1.93 -0.03 -16.46
N ARG A 17 2.34 1.24 -16.53
CA ARG A 17 2.66 2.09 -15.38
C ARG A 17 1.49 1.95 -14.39
N GLY A 18 1.75 1.31 -13.25
CA GLY A 18 0.74 1.11 -12.22
C GLY A 18 0.33 2.46 -11.66
N SER A 19 -0.76 3.02 -12.18
CA SER A 19 -1.47 4.11 -11.53
C SER A 19 -2.11 3.54 -10.28
N SER A 20 -1.52 3.80 -9.11
CA SER A 20 -2.20 3.71 -7.82
C SER A 20 -3.28 4.79 -7.76
N GLN A 21 -4.34 4.60 -8.55
CA GLN A 21 -5.53 5.42 -8.49
C GLN A 21 -6.31 4.95 -7.25
N TRP A 22 -6.12 5.68 -6.15
CA TRP A 22 -6.93 5.51 -4.96
C TRP A 22 -8.41 5.63 -5.33
N VAL A 23 -9.23 4.72 -4.81
CA VAL A 23 -10.66 4.52 -5.10
C VAL A 23 -11.53 5.75 -4.76
N PHE A 24 -10.96 6.81 -4.19
CA PHE A 24 -11.63 8.11 -3.98
C PHE A 24 -11.48 9.08 -5.16
N GLY A 25 -11.18 8.58 -6.36
CA GLY A 25 -10.96 9.37 -7.58
C GLY A 25 -12.22 10.04 -8.15
N GLY A 26 -12.88 10.92 -7.38
CA GLY A 26 -13.81 11.93 -7.87
C GLY A 26 -13.17 13.31 -7.71
N VAL A 27 -12.37 13.73 -8.69
CA VAL A 27 -11.58 14.97 -8.61
C VAL A 27 -12.42 16.22 -8.95
N GLU A 28 -13.68 16.07 -9.35
CA GLU A 28 -14.51 17.23 -9.74
C GLU A 28 -15.23 17.91 -8.58
N ARG A 29 -15.39 17.23 -7.44
CA ARG A 29 -15.85 17.82 -6.18
C ARG A 29 -14.85 17.42 -5.12
N GLY A 30 -13.95 18.35 -4.81
CA GLY A 30 -12.74 18.08 -4.04
C GLY A 30 -12.99 17.35 -2.72
N VAL A 31 -11.92 16.75 -2.20
CA VAL A 31 -11.84 16.05 -0.89
C VAL A 31 -12.53 16.83 0.26
N GLY A 32 -12.66 18.16 0.15
CA GLY A 32 -13.40 19.01 1.09
C GLY A 32 -14.92 18.86 1.11
N ALA A 33 -15.57 18.41 0.03
CA ALA A 33 -17.02 18.22 -0.01
C ALA A 33 -17.49 17.01 0.84
N PHE A 34 -16.62 16.03 1.06
CA PHE A 34 -16.85 14.92 1.99
C PHE A 34 -16.63 15.32 3.47
N LEU A 35 -15.84 16.38 3.70
CA LEU A 35 -15.53 16.86 5.04
C LEU A 35 -16.74 17.50 5.73
N ILE A 36 -17.62 18.15 4.95
CA ILE A 36 -18.83 18.80 5.44
C ILE A 36 -19.75 17.79 6.16
N PRO A 37 -20.23 16.70 5.52
CA PRO A 37 -21.05 15.71 6.22
C PRO A 37 -20.30 15.00 7.35
N TYR A 38 -18.98 14.80 7.23
CA TYR A 38 -18.17 14.20 8.30
C TYR A 38 -18.20 15.01 9.60
N PHE A 39 -17.98 16.33 9.52
CA PHE A 39 -18.02 17.18 10.69
C PHE A 39 -19.44 17.39 11.22
N THR A 40 -20.43 17.53 10.34
CA THR A 40 -21.84 17.65 10.74
C THR A 40 -22.29 16.41 11.51
N CYS A 41 -22.08 15.20 10.98
CA CYS A 41 -22.44 13.97 11.68
C CYS A 41 -21.63 13.77 12.97
N SER A 42 -20.33 14.10 12.97
CA SER A 42 -19.49 14.03 14.17
C SER A 42 -20.00 14.96 15.26
N PHE A 43 -20.35 16.21 14.93
CA PHE A 43 -20.85 17.20 15.89
C PHE A 43 -22.22 16.86 16.46
N PHE A 44 -23.16 16.42 15.62
CA PHE A 44 -24.52 16.13 16.06
C PHE A 44 -24.70 14.75 16.67
N ILE A 45 -23.91 13.75 16.29
CA ILE A 45 -24.08 12.36 16.75
C ILE A 45 -22.89 11.91 17.60
N GLY A 46 -21.67 12.12 17.11
CA GLY A 46 -20.45 11.67 17.77
C GLY A 46 -20.21 12.34 19.12
N PHE A 47 -20.20 13.68 19.15
CA PHE A 47 -19.97 14.43 20.39
C PHE A 47 -21.04 14.17 21.48
N PRO A 48 -22.35 14.18 21.19
CA PRO A 48 -23.36 13.85 22.19
C PRO A 48 -23.26 12.41 22.70
N MET A 49 -22.94 11.44 21.83
CA MET A 49 -22.75 10.05 22.23
C MET A 49 -21.55 9.89 23.18
N LEU A 50 -20.41 10.51 22.84
CA LEU A 50 -19.22 10.51 23.69
C LEU A 50 -19.47 11.22 25.03
N TYR A 51 -20.18 12.35 25.01
CA TYR A 51 -20.54 13.08 26.23
C TYR A 51 -21.45 12.24 27.14
N MET A 52 -22.46 11.57 26.58
CA MET A 52 -23.34 10.68 27.32
C MET A 52 -22.53 9.54 27.98
N GLU A 53 -21.62 8.90 27.24
CA GLU A 53 -20.81 7.80 27.76
C GLU A 53 -19.83 8.25 28.86
N LEU A 54 -19.14 9.38 28.67
CA LEU A 54 -18.24 9.95 29.68
C LEU A 54 -19.01 10.38 30.94
N SER A 55 -20.18 11.01 30.77
CA SER A 55 -21.01 11.42 31.90
C SER A 55 -21.48 10.19 32.71
N LEU A 56 -21.95 9.13 32.05
CA LEU A 56 -22.31 7.86 32.70
C LEU A 56 -21.12 7.20 33.42
N GLY A 57 -19.93 7.22 32.81
CA GLY A 57 -18.72 6.73 33.46
C GLY A 57 -18.40 7.46 34.77
N GLN A 58 -18.52 8.79 34.77
CA GLN A 58 -18.26 9.61 35.97
C GLN A 58 -19.36 9.49 37.04
N PHE A 59 -20.64 9.40 36.64
CA PHE A 59 -21.77 9.28 37.58
C PHE A 59 -21.79 7.95 38.31
N CYS A 60 -21.51 6.85 37.61
CA CYS A 60 -21.68 5.53 38.19
C CYS A 60 -20.50 5.12 39.08
N ARG A 61 -19.29 5.62 38.82
CA ARG A 61 -18.05 5.29 39.58
C ARG A 61 -17.83 3.77 39.78
N VAL A 62 -18.43 2.95 38.92
CA VAL A 62 -18.32 1.49 38.91
C VAL A 62 -17.78 1.06 37.55
N GLY A 63 -16.96 0.01 37.54
CA GLY A 63 -16.16 -0.37 36.37
C GLY A 63 -16.98 -0.84 35.17
N PRO A 64 -17.55 -2.05 35.16
CA PRO A 64 -18.12 -2.62 33.95
C PRO A 64 -19.44 -1.93 33.53
N ALA A 65 -19.57 -1.62 32.24
CA ALA A 65 -20.81 -1.11 31.64
C ALA A 65 -22.03 -1.98 31.98
N VAL A 66 -21.84 -3.30 32.13
CA VAL A 66 -22.87 -4.26 32.58
C VAL A 66 -23.51 -3.86 33.92
N VAL A 67 -22.69 -3.42 34.88
CA VAL A 67 -23.14 -3.06 36.22
C VAL A 67 -23.87 -1.71 36.20
N VAL A 68 -23.41 -0.78 35.36
CA VAL A 68 -24.03 0.53 35.15
C VAL A 68 -25.45 0.37 34.59
N TYR A 69 -25.59 -0.31 33.45
CA TYR A 69 -26.90 -0.48 32.82
C TYR A 69 -27.84 -1.35 33.66
N GLY A 70 -27.32 -2.33 34.41
CA GLY A 70 -28.09 -3.12 35.36
C GLY A 70 -28.70 -2.32 36.52
N ARG A 71 -28.05 -1.22 36.97
CA ARG A 71 -28.60 -0.33 38.02
C ARG A 71 -29.66 0.64 37.51
N VAL A 72 -29.62 0.99 36.22
CA VAL A 72 -30.64 1.85 35.60
C VAL A 72 -31.93 1.07 35.38
N ARG A 73 -31.86 -0.03 34.60
CA ARG A 73 -32.96 -0.98 34.39
C ARG A 73 -32.38 -2.36 34.05
N PRO A 74 -32.88 -3.45 34.65
CA PRO A 74 -32.36 -4.80 34.39
C PRO A 74 -32.47 -5.23 32.92
N PHE A 75 -33.41 -4.67 32.16
CA PHE A 75 -33.55 -4.94 30.73
C PHE A 75 -32.36 -4.43 29.88
N LEU A 76 -31.69 -3.35 30.30
CA LEU A 76 -30.58 -2.74 29.56
C LEU A 76 -29.23 -3.43 29.83
N GLN A 77 -29.18 -4.41 30.74
CA GLN A 77 -27.96 -5.12 31.10
C GLN A 77 -27.30 -5.82 29.89
N GLY A 78 -28.09 -6.23 28.88
CA GLY A 78 -27.60 -6.84 27.65
C GLY A 78 -26.66 -5.93 26.84
N ILE A 79 -26.89 -4.61 26.85
CA ILE A 79 -26.06 -3.64 26.13
C ILE A 79 -24.64 -3.62 26.72
N GLY A 80 -24.52 -3.70 28.04
CA GLY A 80 -23.22 -3.76 28.71
C GLY A 80 -22.39 -4.98 28.31
N TRP A 81 -23.04 -6.13 28.11
CA TRP A 81 -22.34 -7.36 27.68
C TRP A 81 -21.86 -7.27 26.23
N ILE A 82 -22.65 -6.65 25.36
CA ILE A 82 -22.28 -6.40 23.96
C ILE A 82 -21.08 -5.45 23.90
N MET A 83 -21.08 -4.38 24.68
CA MET A 83 -19.97 -3.41 24.74
C MET A 83 -18.65 -4.08 25.15
N VAL A 84 -18.67 -4.93 26.18
CA VAL A 84 -17.47 -5.67 26.63
C VAL A 84 -16.99 -6.66 25.58
N ASN A 85 -17.91 -7.39 24.92
CA ASN A 85 -17.55 -8.32 23.84
C ASN A 85 -16.93 -7.59 22.64
N MET A 86 -17.51 -6.46 22.23
CA MET A 86 -16.96 -5.65 21.14
C MET A 86 -15.57 -5.13 21.47
N ALA A 87 -15.35 -4.63 22.69
CA ALA A 87 -14.03 -4.20 23.14
C ALA A 87 -13.00 -5.34 23.11
N LEU A 88 -13.41 -6.57 23.45
CA LEU A 88 -12.55 -7.75 23.39
C LEU A 88 -12.15 -8.09 21.96
N ILE A 89 -13.12 -8.19 21.05
CA ILE A 89 -12.86 -8.49 19.63
C ILE A 89 -11.98 -7.41 19.01
N VAL A 90 -12.26 -6.14 19.31
CA VAL A 90 -11.46 -5.01 18.83
C VAL A 90 -10.02 -5.11 19.30
N SER A 91 -9.81 -5.38 20.59
CA SER A 91 -8.47 -5.51 21.16
C SER A 91 -7.67 -6.64 20.50
N LEU A 92 -8.31 -7.79 20.20
CA LEU A 92 -7.62 -8.93 19.59
C LEU A 92 -7.12 -8.62 18.17
N TYR A 93 -7.96 -8.06 17.30
CA TYR A 93 -7.53 -7.77 15.94
C TYR A 93 -6.54 -6.60 15.89
N TYR A 94 -6.69 -5.58 16.75
CA TYR A 94 -5.80 -4.43 16.74
C TYR A 94 -4.37 -4.82 17.13
N ASN A 95 -4.21 -5.68 18.13
CA ASN A 95 -2.90 -6.18 18.55
C ASN A 95 -2.20 -6.95 17.42
N MET A 96 -2.94 -7.70 16.61
CA MET A 96 -2.38 -8.39 15.43
C MET A 96 -1.83 -7.38 14.40
N ILE A 97 -2.56 -6.30 14.12
CA ILE A 97 -2.10 -5.24 13.21
C ILE A 97 -0.84 -4.57 13.76
N VAL A 98 -0.81 -4.25 15.05
CA VAL A 98 0.37 -3.66 15.71
C VAL A 98 1.56 -4.64 15.67
N GLY A 99 1.33 -5.94 15.82
CA GLY A 99 2.37 -6.95 15.68
C GLY A 99 2.99 -6.94 14.28
N TRP A 100 2.18 -6.88 13.23
CA TRP A 100 2.68 -6.76 11.87
C TRP A 100 3.45 -5.46 11.63
N THR A 101 2.96 -4.32 12.12
CA THR A 101 3.67 -3.05 11.93
C THR A 101 5.04 -3.06 12.60
N ILE A 102 5.19 -3.67 13.78
CA ILE A 102 6.49 -3.83 14.46
C ILE A 102 7.44 -4.70 13.63
N ILE A 103 6.95 -5.80 13.04
CA ILE A 103 7.79 -6.66 12.18
C ILE A 103 8.29 -5.86 10.97
N TYR A 104 7.41 -5.12 10.29
CA TYR A 104 7.82 -4.28 9.15
C TYR A 104 8.78 -3.17 9.59
N LEU A 105 8.55 -2.55 10.75
CA LEU A 105 9.45 -1.54 11.30
C LEU A 105 10.85 -2.13 11.57
N TYR A 106 10.92 -3.31 12.18
CA TYR A 106 12.17 -4.02 12.39
C TYR A 106 12.90 -4.30 11.07
N LYS A 107 12.19 -4.73 10.03
CA LYS A 107 12.77 -4.94 8.69
C LYS A 107 13.31 -3.66 8.06
N ILE A 108 12.68 -2.52 8.33
CA ILE A 108 13.16 -1.22 7.85
C ILE A 108 14.43 -0.81 8.61
N VAL A 109 14.42 -0.88 9.94
CA VAL A 109 15.56 -0.48 10.79
C VAL A 109 16.80 -1.35 10.55
N THR A 110 16.62 -2.64 10.28
CA THR A 110 17.73 -3.57 9.95
C THR A 110 18.22 -3.47 8.51
N GLY A 111 17.67 -2.55 7.70
CA GLY A 111 18.05 -2.37 6.29
C GLY A 111 17.54 -3.47 5.35
N GLN A 112 16.64 -4.34 5.82
CA GLN A 112 16.02 -5.42 5.03
C GLN A 112 14.79 -4.95 4.22
N ALA A 113 14.55 -3.64 4.13
CA ALA A 113 13.45 -3.08 3.34
C ALA A 113 13.55 -3.42 1.85
N TYR A 114 14.76 -3.73 1.34
CA TYR A 114 14.97 -4.10 -0.06
C TYR A 114 14.18 -5.36 -0.50
N GLN A 115 13.77 -6.20 0.46
CA GLN A 115 13.02 -7.42 0.17
C GLN A 115 11.68 -7.12 -0.52
N TRP A 116 11.08 -5.95 -0.27
CA TRP A 116 9.80 -5.55 -0.88
C TRP A 116 9.97 -4.76 -2.18
N SER A 117 11.18 -4.25 -2.47
CA SER A 117 11.51 -3.59 -3.73
C SER A 117 12.14 -4.54 -4.77
N SER A 118 12.53 -5.74 -4.33
CA SER A 118 13.28 -6.71 -5.14
C SER A 118 12.47 -7.97 -5.39
N CYS A 119 12.62 -8.54 -6.58
CA CYS A 119 12.02 -9.82 -6.93
C CYS A 119 12.86 -11.04 -6.50
N ILE A 120 14.02 -10.81 -5.88
CA ILE A 120 14.99 -11.85 -5.51
C ILE A 120 14.77 -12.30 -4.05
N ASN A 121 13.62 -12.93 -3.78
CA ASN A 121 13.33 -13.52 -2.47
C ASN A 121 12.68 -14.89 -2.63
N GLN A 122 12.81 -15.73 -1.60
CA GLN A 122 12.23 -17.07 -1.58
C GLN A 122 10.69 -17.07 -1.66
N PHE A 123 10.03 -16.01 -1.16
CA PHE A 123 8.58 -15.89 -1.16
C PHE A 123 7.99 -15.37 -2.49
N ASN A 124 8.84 -15.02 -3.47
CA ASN A 124 8.37 -14.42 -4.71
C ASN A 124 7.98 -15.48 -5.75
N THR A 125 6.93 -15.17 -6.50
CA THR A 125 6.46 -15.98 -7.62
C THR A 125 7.26 -15.68 -8.90
N PRO A 126 7.28 -16.58 -9.90
CA PRO A 126 7.96 -16.34 -11.18
C PRO A 126 7.40 -15.16 -11.98
N TYR A 127 6.23 -14.64 -11.58
CA TYR A 127 5.58 -13.49 -12.23
C TYR A 127 5.94 -12.14 -11.59
N CYS A 128 6.81 -12.13 -10.57
CA CYS A 128 7.24 -10.90 -9.92
C CYS A 128 7.86 -9.90 -10.93
N THR A 129 7.59 -8.62 -10.73
CA THR A 129 8.17 -7.51 -11.51
C THR A 129 8.45 -6.36 -10.57
N SER A 130 9.63 -5.74 -10.68
CA SER A 130 9.99 -4.57 -9.88
C SER A 130 10.57 -3.48 -10.77
N SER A 131 10.33 -2.22 -10.40
CA SER A 131 10.77 -1.06 -11.18
C SER A 131 12.29 -1.03 -11.37
N LEU A 132 13.05 -1.45 -10.34
CA LEU A 132 14.52 -1.55 -10.41
C LEU A 132 14.98 -2.59 -11.43
N GLU A 133 14.27 -3.72 -11.56
CA GLU A 133 14.55 -4.75 -12.57
C GLU A 133 14.25 -4.22 -13.98
N ASP A 134 13.12 -3.50 -14.11
CA ASP A 134 12.67 -2.93 -15.39
C ASP A 134 13.61 -1.81 -15.89
N ASP A 135 14.13 -0.96 -14.99
CA ASP A 135 15.13 0.07 -15.31
C ASP A 135 16.47 -0.56 -15.75
N ARG A 136 16.93 -1.62 -15.07
CA ARG A 136 18.13 -2.39 -15.48
C ARG A 136 17.95 -2.97 -16.88
N CYS A 137 16.78 -3.57 -17.14
CA CYS A 137 16.40 -4.11 -18.44
C CYS A 137 16.44 -3.06 -19.56
N THR A 138 15.90 -1.88 -19.30
CA THR A 138 15.86 -0.79 -20.29
C THR A 138 17.27 -0.29 -20.62
N ARG A 139 18.13 -0.11 -19.61
CA ARG A 139 19.54 0.28 -19.82
C ARG A 139 20.34 -0.76 -20.60
N GLU A 140 20.14 -2.06 -20.33
CA GLU A 140 20.81 -3.13 -21.08
C GLU A 140 20.39 -3.15 -22.56
N LEU A 141 19.12 -2.86 -22.85
CA LEU A 141 18.60 -2.78 -24.21
C LEU A 141 19.16 -1.57 -24.96
N GLU A 142 19.20 -0.41 -24.31
CA GLU A 142 19.79 0.82 -24.86
C GLU A 142 21.28 0.63 -25.17
N GLY A 143 22.04 0.01 -24.27
CA GLY A 143 23.46 -0.31 -24.50
C GLY A 143 23.66 -1.28 -25.67
N SER A 144 22.81 -2.31 -25.80
CA SER A 144 22.86 -3.25 -26.92
C SER A 144 22.53 -2.59 -28.26
N LEU A 145 21.56 -1.68 -28.28
CA LEU A 145 21.20 -0.88 -29.45
C LEU A 145 22.29 0.13 -29.80
N ALA A 146 22.97 0.72 -28.81
CA ALA A 146 24.09 1.63 -29.03
C ALA A 146 25.29 0.91 -29.66
N ILE A 147 25.65 -0.28 -29.16
CA ILE A 147 26.70 -1.12 -29.77
C ILE A 147 26.31 -1.53 -31.20
N ALA A 148 25.07 -1.96 -31.42
CA ALA A 148 24.58 -2.28 -32.76
C ALA A 148 24.63 -1.08 -33.72
N ARG A 149 24.35 0.14 -33.24
CA ARG A 149 24.49 1.39 -34.02
C ARG A 149 25.95 1.72 -34.33
N LEU A 150 26.88 1.50 -33.39
CA LEU A 150 28.31 1.67 -33.63
C LEU A 150 28.82 0.67 -34.68
N GLN A 151 28.38 -0.59 -34.62
CA GLN A 151 28.73 -1.62 -35.60
C GLN A 151 28.11 -1.34 -36.98
N SER A 152 26.90 -0.78 -37.02
CA SER A 152 26.27 -0.24 -38.23
C SER A 152 27.12 0.90 -38.81
N ASN A 153 27.53 1.88 -38.00
CA ASN A 153 28.33 3.01 -38.47
C ASN A 153 29.75 2.61 -38.89
N SER A 154 30.37 1.61 -38.26
CA SER A 154 31.65 1.05 -38.70
C SER A 154 31.53 0.23 -39.99
N SER A 155 30.37 -0.40 -40.23
CA SER A 155 30.09 -1.09 -41.49
C SER A 155 29.85 -0.07 -42.61
N ILE A 156 29.14 1.03 -42.33
CA ILE A 156 28.91 2.14 -43.27
C ILE A 156 30.24 2.85 -43.60
N SER A 157 31.13 3.08 -42.62
CA SER A 157 32.45 3.66 -42.90
C SER A 157 33.36 2.72 -43.70
N ALA A 158 33.26 1.40 -43.48
CA ALA A 158 33.95 0.41 -44.30
C ALA A 158 33.44 0.36 -45.75
N PHE A 159 32.12 0.48 -45.97
CA PHE A 159 31.52 0.58 -47.31
C PHE A 159 31.86 1.89 -48.04
N ILE A 160 31.93 3.02 -47.34
CA ILE A 160 32.33 4.31 -47.94
C ILE A 160 33.83 4.29 -48.32
N SER A 161 34.69 3.65 -47.52
CA SER A 161 36.13 3.56 -47.79
C SER A 161 36.47 2.66 -48.99
N THR A 162 35.73 1.56 -49.20
CA THR A 162 35.95 0.64 -50.33
C THR A 162 35.21 1.06 -51.60
N GLY A 163 34.11 1.80 -51.49
CA GLY A 163 33.32 2.28 -52.64
C GLY A 163 33.81 3.58 -53.28
N LEU A 164 34.71 4.34 -52.62
CA LEU A 164 35.31 5.56 -53.19
C LEU A 164 36.65 5.31 -53.91
N ALA A 165 37.11 4.07 -54.00
CA ALA A 165 38.38 3.68 -54.62
C ALA A 165 38.22 2.96 -55.98
N ILE A 166 37.05 3.10 -56.62
CA ILE A 166 36.79 2.64 -58.00
C ILE A 166 36.42 3.85 -58.85
#